data_AF-A0A7S4SEY2-F1
#
_entry.id   AF-A0A7S4SEY2-F1
#
_cell.length_a   1.000
_cell.length_b   1.000
_cell.length_c   1.000
_cell.angle_alpha   90.00
_cell.angle_beta   90.00
_cell.angle_gamma   90.00
#
_symmetry.space_group_name_H-M   'P 1'
#
loop_
_entity.id
_entity.type
_entity.pdbx_description
1 polymer ?
#
loop_
_entity_poly.entity_id
_entity_poly.type
_entity_poly.pdbx_seq_one_letter_code
_entity_poly.pdbx_strand_id
1 'polypeptide(L)'
;VETAQYIGECALQMQERLKSEAGKAKTLLVLHNFVFPHVKPLPSLSKPFLEGYQSGMRTGDKDISMWCLFFNITVLYIIGKPLEVIEQQCQACNAQMVELKEEDQGSCLRMHWQLCFNLMGSSNNTVELSGK
;
A
#
# COMPACT_ATOMS: atom_id res chain seq x y z
N VAL A 1 -7.02 10.76 18.99
CA VAL A 1 -7.25 9.42 18.40
C VAL A 1 -8.74 9.17 18.15
N GLU A 2 -9.59 9.32 19.17
CA GLU A 2 -11.06 9.12 19.05
C GLU A 2 -11.72 9.99 17.96
N THR A 3 -11.37 11.28 17.86
CA THR A 3 -11.90 12.17 16.82
C THR A 3 -11.51 11.73 15.41
N ALA A 4 -10.28 11.24 15.23
CA ALA A 4 -9.79 10.79 13.93
C ALA A 4 -10.48 9.49 13.48
N GLN A 5 -10.69 8.55 14.41
CA GLN A 5 -11.46 7.34 14.15
C GLN A 5 -12.90 7.66 13.74
N TYR A 6 -13.60 8.50 14.51
CA TYR A 6 -14.97 8.90 14.21
C TYR A 6 -15.09 9.54 12.82
N ILE A 7 -14.22 10.50 12.50
CA ILE A 7 -14.19 11.14 11.18
C ILE A 7 -13.90 10.12 10.07
N GLY A 8 -12.98 9.18 10.31
CA GLY A 8 -12.67 8.12 9.35
C GLY A 8 -13.87 7.19 9.08
N GLU A 9 -14.60 6.80 10.12
CA GLU A 9 -15.82 6.00 9.98
C GLU A 9 -16.91 6.76 9.24
N CYS A 10 -17.11 8.05 9.54
CA CYS A 10 -18.02 8.91 8.80
C CYS A 10 -17.64 9.01 7.31
N ALA A 11 -16.36 9.18 7.01
CA ALA A 11 -15.87 9.28 5.64
C ALA A 11 -16.11 7.99 4.84
N LEU A 12 -15.95 6.80 5.44
CA LEU A 12 -16.32 5.53 4.81
C LEU A 12 -17.82 5.45 4.50
N GLN A 13 -18.67 5.77 5.48
CA GLN A 13 -20.12 5.76 5.28
C GLN A 13 -20.58 6.74 4.20
N MET A 14 -19.95 7.92 4.14
CA MET A 14 -20.22 8.89 3.07
C MET A 14 -19.78 8.36 1.71
N GLN A 15 -18.60 7.75 1.62
CA GLN A 15 -18.10 7.15 0.38
C GLN A 15 -19.06 6.07 -0.15
N GLU A 16 -19.54 5.18 0.71
CA GLU A 16 -20.49 4.13 0.34
C GLU A 16 -21.81 4.70 -0.21
N ARG A 17 -22.29 5.81 0.36
CA ARG A 17 -23.50 6.50 -0.11
C ARG A 17 -23.31 7.19 -1.45
N LEU A 18 -22.13 7.79 -1.66
CA LEU A 18 -21.80 8.50 -2.90
C LEU A 18 -21.57 7.56 -4.09
N LYS A 19 -21.25 6.28 -3.85
CA LYS A 19 -21.00 5.25 -4.87
C LYS A 19 -19.98 5.68 -5.95
N SER A 20 -19.07 6.57 -5.57
CA SER A 20 -18.00 7.05 -6.44
C SER A 20 -16.78 6.13 -6.29
N GLU A 21 -16.45 5.42 -7.37
CA GLU A 21 -15.27 4.55 -7.45
C GLU A 21 -13.97 5.37 -7.35
N ALA A 22 -13.93 6.58 -7.90
CA ALA A 22 -12.77 7.46 -7.81
C ALA A 22 -12.56 7.98 -6.38
N GLY A 23 -13.67 8.32 -5.70
CA GLY A 23 -13.63 8.67 -4.28
C GLY A 23 -13.23 7.49 -3.39
N LYS A 24 -13.68 6.28 -3.73
CA LYS A 24 -13.40 5.05 -2.98
C LYS A 24 -11.90 4.82 -2.80
N ALA A 25 -11.13 4.86 -3.88
CA ALA A 25 -9.70 4.58 -3.85
C ALA A 25 -8.95 5.51 -2.89
N LYS A 26 -9.22 6.82 -2.99
CA LYS A 26 -8.60 7.85 -2.15
C LYS A 26 -9.00 7.72 -0.68
N THR A 27 -10.29 7.52 -0.42
CA THR A 27 -10.79 7.33 0.95
C THR A 27 -10.17 6.10 1.59
N LEU A 28 -10.10 4.96 0.88
CA LEU A 28 -9.50 3.74 1.40
C LEU A 28 -8.01 3.93 1.68
N LEU A 29 -7.25 4.51 0.75
CA LEU A 29 -5.82 4.78 0.92
C LEU A 29 -5.56 5.65 2.17
N VAL A 30 -6.19 6.83 2.24
CA VAL A 30 -5.90 7.82 3.29
C VAL A 30 -6.26 7.28 4.67
N LEU A 31 -7.44 6.69 4.81
CA LEU A 31 -7.89 6.21 6.13
C LEU A 31 -7.10 5.00 6.62
N HIS A 32 -6.83 4.04 5.74
CA HIS A 32 -6.13 2.81 6.13
C HIS A 32 -4.63 3.00 6.31
N ASN A 33 -4.05 4.07 5.75
CA ASN A 33 -2.65 4.41 5.98
C ASN A 33 -2.43 5.35 7.16
N PHE A 34 -3.28 6.37 7.35
CA PHE A 34 -2.99 7.45 8.32
C PHE A 34 -3.87 7.46 9.56
N VAL A 35 -5.01 6.74 9.57
CA VAL A 35 -5.97 6.78 10.67
C VAL A 35 -6.09 5.41 11.34
N PHE A 36 -6.48 4.40 10.57
CA PHE A 36 -6.81 3.09 11.11
C PHE A 36 -5.65 2.26 11.65
N PRO A 37 -4.36 2.43 11.27
CA PRO A 37 -3.28 1.72 11.95
C PRO A 37 -3.21 1.99 13.45
N HIS A 38 -3.71 3.15 13.90
CA HIS A 38 -3.71 3.53 15.31
C HIS A 38 -4.90 2.99 16.11
N VAL A 39 -5.92 2.45 15.43
CA VAL A 39 -7.20 2.07 16.07
C VAL A 39 -7.75 0.71 15.63
N LYS A 40 -7.17 0.08 14.60
CA LYS A 40 -7.57 -1.22 14.07
C LYS A 40 -6.37 -2.17 13.99
N PRO A 41 -6.57 -3.50 14.13
CA PRO A 41 -5.50 -4.47 13.94
C PRO A 41 -4.89 -4.37 12.54
N LEU A 42 -3.56 -4.30 12.44
CA LEU A 42 -2.84 -4.17 11.16
C LEU A 42 -3.23 -5.21 10.09
N PRO A 43 -3.47 -6.50 10.40
CA PRO A 43 -3.91 -7.46 9.38
C PRO A 43 -5.22 -7.08 8.68
N SER A 44 -6.09 -6.30 9.34
CA SER A 44 -7.36 -5.84 8.76
C SER A 44 -7.18 -4.77 7.69
N LEU A 45 -6.00 -4.16 7.57
CA LEU A 45 -5.75 -3.04 6.66
C LEU A 45 -5.41 -3.47 5.22
N SER A 46 -4.93 -4.70 5.04
CA SER A 46 -4.51 -5.21 3.72
C SER A 46 -5.65 -5.24 2.70
N LYS A 47 -6.81 -5.79 3.09
CA LYS A 47 -7.97 -5.90 2.18
C LYS A 47 -8.43 -4.54 1.64
N PRO A 48 -8.62 -3.50 2.47
CA PRO A 48 -8.94 -2.14 2.01
C PRO A 48 -7.96 -1.57 0.99
N PHE A 49 -6.66 -1.83 1.12
CA PHE A 49 -5.69 -1.39 0.10
C PHE A 49 -5.91 -2.11 -1.23
N LEU A 50 -6.16 -3.41 -1.24
CA LEU A 50 -6.47 -4.14 -2.49
C LEU A 50 -7.76 -3.65 -3.15
N GLU A 51 -8.78 -3.31 -2.36
CA GLU A 51 -10.00 -2.70 -2.87
C GLU A 51 -9.75 -1.30 -3.44
N GLY A 52 -8.91 -0.50 -2.78
CA GLY A 52 -8.50 0.82 -3.25
C GLY A 52 -7.76 0.75 -4.59
N TYR A 53 -6.83 -0.20 -4.72
CA TYR A 53 -6.13 -0.50 -5.97
C TYR A 53 -7.10 -0.84 -7.10
N GLN A 54 -8.01 -1.81 -6.90
CA GLN A 54 -8.97 -2.21 -7.94
C GLN A 54 -9.89 -1.06 -8.36
N SER A 55 -10.34 -0.25 -7.39
CA SER A 55 -11.19 0.91 -7.64
C SER A 55 -10.45 1.97 -8.46
N GLY A 56 -9.22 2.31 -8.07
CA GLY A 56 -8.40 3.30 -8.78
C GLY A 56 -8.07 2.85 -10.20
N MET A 57 -7.73 1.58 -10.40
CA MET A 57 -7.45 1.02 -11.73
C MET A 57 -8.67 1.11 -12.64
N ARG A 58 -9.87 0.83 -12.12
CA ARG A 58 -11.13 0.94 -12.87
C ARG A 58 -11.42 2.38 -13.32
N THR A 59 -11.02 3.37 -12.52
CA THR A 59 -11.23 4.79 -12.82
C THR A 59 -10.05 5.46 -13.52
N GLY A 60 -8.96 4.73 -13.80
CA GLY A 60 -7.75 5.27 -14.41
C GLY A 60 -6.86 6.10 -13.47
N ASP A 61 -7.11 6.05 -12.15
CA ASP A 61 -6.29 6.75 -11.14
C ASP A 61 -5.09 5.88 -10.76
N LYS A 62 -4.06 5.91 -11.60
CA LYS A 62 -2.86 5.07 -11.49
C LYS A 62 -2.06 5.39 -10.23
N ASP A 63 -1.87 6.67 -9.93
CA ASP A 63 -1.12 7.16 -8.77
C ASP A 63 -1.65 6.56 -7.46
N ILE A 64 -2.96 6.72 -7.21
CA ILE A 64 -3.60 6.17 -6.00
C ILE A 64 -3.59 4.64 -6.00
N SER A 65 -3.73 4.02 -7.17
CA SER A 65 -3.69 2.56 -7.30
C SER A 65 -2.33 1.98 -6.91
N MET A 66 -1.25 2.60 -7.39
CA MET A 66 0.12 2.17 -7.09
C MET A 66 0.47 2.38 -5.61
N TRP A 67 0.02 3.49 -5.02
CA TRP A 67 0.15 3.70 -3.58
C TRP A 67 -0.58 2.62 -2.76
N CYS A 68 -1.79 2.24 -3.16
CA CYS A 68 -2.51 1.15 -2.51
C CYS A 68 -1.73 -0.18 -2.54
N LEU A 69 -1.11 -0.54 -3.67
CA LEU A 69 -0.27 -1.74 -3.75
C LEU A 69 0.95 -1.65 -2.82
N PHE A 70 1.66 -0.52 -2.85
CA PHE A 70 2.82 -0.30 -1.99
C PHE A 70 2.47 -0.44 -0.49
N PHE A 71 1.37 0.17 -0.03
CA PHE A 71 0.97 0.08 1.37
C PHE A 71 0.42 -1.30 1.73
N ASN A 72 -0.20 -2.03 0.81
CA ASN A 72 -0.55 -3.43 1.04
C ASN A 72 0.71 -4.28 1.33
N ILE A 73 1.76 -4.14 0.50
CA ILE A 73 3.04 -4.83 0.71
C ILE A 73 3.65 -4.45 2.05
N THR A 74 3.63 -3.15 2.38
CA THR A 74 4.12 -2.65 3.67
C THR A 74 3.36 -3.26 4.86
N VAL A 75 2.04 -3.40 4.76
CA VAL A 75 1.25 -4.09 5.80
C VAL A 75 1.69 -5.54 5.95
N LEU A 76 1.87 -6.28 4.84
CA LEU A 76 2.31 -7.67 4.89
C LEU A 76 3.69 -7.82 5.54
N TYR A 77 4.60 -6.88 5.26
CA TYR A 77 5.89 -6.78 5.92
C TYR A 77 5.75 -6.56 7.43
N ILE A 78 4.97 -5.56 7.86
CA ILE A 78 4.84 -5.22 9.29
C ILE A 78 4.18 -6.36 10.09
N ILE A 79 3.22 -7.09 9.51
CA ILE A 79 2.57 -8.22 10.19
C ILE A 79 3.40 -9.52 10.15
N GLY A 80 4.63 -9.47 9.65
CA GLY A 80 5.57 -10.59 9.67
C GLY A 80 5.22 -11.73 8.71
N LYS A 81 4.70 -11.41 7.51
CA LYS A 81 4.63 -12.43 6.45
C LYS A 81 6.04 -12.89 6.04
N PRO A 82 6.20 -14.13 5.53
CA PRO A 82 7.49 -14.60 5.03
C PRO A 82 8.09 -13.63 4.00
N LEU A 83 9.39 -13.36 4.11
CA LEU A 83 10.07 -12.37 3.27
C LEU A 83 10.02 -12.75 1.78
N GLU A 84 10.03 -14.04 1.46
CA GLU A 84 9.92 -14.57 0.10
C GLU A 84 8.55 -14.24 -0.53
N VAL A 85 7.48 -14.19 0.27
CA VAL A 85 6.15 -13.80 -0.21
C VAL A 85 6.10 -12.30 -0.51
N ILE A 86 6.74 -11.50 0.34
CA ILE A 86 6.82 -10.04 0.16
C ILE A 86 7.68 -9.72 -1.07
N GLU A 87 8.80 -10.43 -1.24
CA GLU A 87 9.71 -10.34 -2.37
C GLU A 87 9.01 -10.55 -3.71
N GLN A 88 8.24 -11.64 -3.83
CA GLN A 88 7.46 -11.95 -5.03
C GLN A 88 6.43 -10.86 -5.35
N GLN A 89 5.79 -10.29 -4.32
CA GLN A 89 4.84 -9.19 -4.52
C GLN A 89 5.54 -7.90 -4.97
N CYS A 90 6.71 -7.58 -4.39
CA CYS A 90 7.52 -6.45 -4.84
C CYS A 90 7.91 -6.61 -6.32
N GLN A 91 8.34 -7.80 -6.73
CA GLN A 91 8.68 -8.07 -8.12
C GLN A 91 7.50 -7.83 -9.07
N ALA A 92 6.33 -8.40 -8.75
CA ALA A 92 5.12 -8.27 -9.56
C ALA A 92 4.63 -6.82 -9.64
N CYS A 93 4.60 -6.11 -8.51
CA CYS A 93 4.13 -4.72 -8.46
C CYS A 93 5.13 -3.76 -9.13
N ASN A 94 6.44 -3.98 -9.02
CA ASN A 94 7.44 -3.15 -9.68
C ASN A 94 7.32 -3.26 -11.21
N ALA A 95 7.08 -4.46 -11.75
CA ALA A 95 6.85 -4.64 -13.19
C ALA A 95 5.67 -3.78 -13.68
N GLN A 96 4.57 -3.77 -12.91
CA GLN A 96 3.39 -2.95 -13.21
C GLN A 96 3.67 -1.45 -13.09
N MET A 97 4.37 -1.00 -12.04
CA MET A 97 4.70 0.42 -11.85
C MET A 97 5.60 0.95 -12.97
N VAL A 98 6.54 0.14 -13.46
CA VAL A 98 7.38 0.47 -14.63
C VAL A 98 6.54 0.60 -15.90
N GLU A 99 5.64 -0.35 -16.16
CA GLU A 99 4.75 -0.31 -17.33
C GLU A 99 3.85 0.94 -17.32
N LEU A 100 3.34 1.30 -16.14
CA LEU A 100 2.45 2.45 -15.97
C LEU A 100 3.17 3.81 -15.89
N LYS A 101 4.50 3.81 -15.79
CA LYS A 101 5.36 4.99 -15.61
C LYS A 101 5.13 5.73 -14.28
N GLU A 102 4.87 4.98 -13.21
CA GLU A 102 4.64 5.50 -11.86
C GLU A 102 5.95 5.41 -11.05
N GLU A 103 6.82 6.41 -11.23
CA GLU A 103 8.21 6.37 -10.76
C GLU A 103 8.37 6.56 -9.25
N ASP A 104 7.53 7.37 -8.62
CA ASP A 104 7.62 7.67 -7.19
C ASP A 104 7.31 6.41 -6.36
N GLN A 105 6.18 5.78 -6.64
CA GLN A 105 5.76 4.52 -6.00
C GLN A 105 6.73 3.40 -6.32
N GLY A 106 7.19 3.34 -7.59
CA GLY A 106 8.20 2.37 -8.00
C GLY A 106 9.50 2.52 -7.21
N SER A 107 9.95 3.75 -6.96
CA SER A 107 11.16 4.01 -6.18
C SER A 107 11.00 3.61 -4.72
N CYS A 108 9.87 3.97 -4.09
CA CYS A 108 9.53 3.52 -2.74
C CYS A 108 9.46 1.99 -2.64
N LEU A 109 8.82 1.34 -3.61
CA LEU A 109 8.71 -0.11 -3.67
C LEU A 109 10.08 -0.79 -3.81
N ARG A 110 10.96 -0.28 -4.68
CA ARG A 110 12.32 -0.84 -4.84
C ARG A 110 13.15 -0.72 -3.57
N MET A 111 13.06 0.39 -2.84
CA MET A 111 13.70 0.53 -1.52
C MET A 111 13.14 -0.49 -0.52
N HIS A 112 11.83 -0.70 -0.50
CA HIS A 112 11.19 -1.71 0.36
C HIS A 112 11.57 -3.14 -0.03
N TRP A 113 11.73 -3.40 -1.32
CA TRP A 113 12.21 -4.67 -1.83
C TRP A 113 13.65 -4.93 -1.38
N GLN A 114 14.53 -3.92 -1.45
CA GLN A 114 15.90 -4.02 -0.96
C GLN A 114 15.95 -4.31 0.55
N LEU A 115 15.06 -3.73 1.35
CA LEU A 115 14.95 -4.06 2.78
C LEU A 115 14.71 -5.57 2.99
N CYS A 116 13.85 -6.19 2.18
CA CYS A 116 13.64 -7.64 2.24
C CYS A 116 14.93 -8.39 1.91
N PHE A 117 15.69 -7.97 0.89
CA PHE A 117 16.99 -8.57 0.56
C PHE A 117 18.02 -8.44 1.68
N ASN A 118 18.09 -7.27 2.31
CA ASN A 118 18.98 -7.02 3.42
C ASN A 118 18.68 -7.97 4.60
N LEU A 119 17.39 -8.18 4.91
CA LEU A 119 16.97 -9.08 5.99
C LEU A 119 17.13 -10.56 5.65
N MET A 120 17.06 -10.94 4.38
CA MET A 120 17.36 -12.31 3.92
C MET A 120 18.87 -12.61 3.87
N GLY A 121 19.74 -11.64 4.13
CA GLY A 121 21.20 -11.81 4.01
C GLY A 121 21.69 -11.82 2.57
N SER A 122 20.88 -11.32 1.64
CA SER A 122 21.12 -11.35 0.19
C SER A 122 21.73 -10.06 -0.36
N SER A 123 22.21 -9.16 0.51
CA SER A 123 22.82 -7.88 0.13
C SER A 123 24.18 -7.68 0.81
N ASN A 124 25.15 -7.15 0.04
CA ASN A 124 26.49 -6.84 0.53
C ASN A 124 26.54 -5.53 1.34
N ASN A 125 25.61 -4.60 1.10
CA ASN A 125 25.50 -3.33 1.79
C ASN A 125 24.07 -3.16 2.32
N THR A 126 23.89 -3.33 3.63
CA THR A 126 22.57 -3.32 4.26
C THR A 126 22.13 -1.95 4.77
N VAL A 127 22.99 -0.93 4.72
CA VAL A 127 22.72 0.42 5.25
C VAL A 127 22.35 1.43 4.18
N GLU A 128 22.65 1.15 2.93
CA GLU A 128 22.25 1.95 1.78
C GLU A 128 20.94 1.42 1.18
N LEU A 129 19.99 2.32 0.96
CA LEU A 129 18.71 2.02 0.32
C LEU A 129 18.60 2.78 -1.01
N SER A 130 19.18 2.24 -2.07
CA SER A 130 19.11 2.76 -3.43
C SER A 130 18.03 2.08 -4.28
N GLY A 131 17.37 1.07 -3.73
CA GLY A 131 16.53 0.14 -4.46
C GLY A 131 17.29 -1.09 -4.89
N LYS A 132 16.58 -2.22 -4.97
CA LYS A 132 17.13 -3.49 -5.44
C LYS A 132 17.47 -3.42 -6.94
#